data_AF-A0A7S1MEP2-F1
#
_entry.id   AF-A0A7S1MEP2-F1
#
_cell.length_a   1.000
_cell.length_b   1.000
_cell.length_c   1.000
_cell.angle_alpha   90.00
_cell.angle_beta   90.00
_cell.angle_gamma   90.00
#
_symmetry.space_group_name_H-M   'P 1'
#
loop_
_entity.id
_entity.type
_entity.pdbx_description
1 polymer ?
#
loop_
_entity_poly.entity_id
_entity_poly.type
_entity_poly.pdbx_seq_one_letter_code
_entity_poly.pdbx_strand_id
1 'polypeptide(L)'
;ASDVTLLSCWINDSKQFATGNACFNHTAVSRVDTAAISIATLLRMIRSIHQRNPHVWVVVLGLYPEVHMPSQAVSEESLPTVNEINRRVREALVREPKTLFADYSLPLGVKMFQSLHFGHPNCRAAKLMANAVVDALFRAGLLGRGLAQNGGQ
;
A
#
# COMPACT_ATOMS: atom_id res chain seq x y z
N ALA A 1 14.54 18.79 2.00
CA ALA A 1 13.26 18.26 1.48
C ALA A 1 13.48 16.80 1.10
N SER A 2 12.46 15.92 1.17
CA SER A 2 12.62 14.53 0.74
C SER A 2 12.50 14.42 -0.78
N ASP A 3 13.32 13.58 -1.40
CA ASP A 3 13.23 13.22 -2.83
C ASP A 3 12.16 12.14 -3.09
N VAL A 4 11.81 11.37 -2.05
CA VAL A 4 10.78 10.32 -2.11
C VAL A 4 9.88 10.38 -0.86
N THR A 5 8.57 10.32 -1.05
CA THR A 5 7.58 10.18 0.03
C THR A 5 6.82 8.87 -0.13
N LEU A 6 6.83 8.02 0.91
CA LEU A 6 6.03 6.80 0.95
C LEU A 6 4.69 7.07 1.64
N LEU A 7 3.59 6.73 0.97
CA LEU A 7 2.24 6.71 1.54
C LEU A 7 1.80 5.27 1.75
N SER A 8 1.56 4.92 3.01
CA SER A 8 1.01 3.63 3.45
C SER A 8 -0.23 3.86 4.32
N CYS A 9 -1.04 2.82 4.53
CA CYS A 9 -2.24 2.91 5.38
C CYS A 9 -3.21 4.03 4.94
N TRP A 10 -3.32 4.26 3.62
CA TRP A 10 -4.10 5.34 3.02
C TRP A 10 -5.60 5.04 2.89
N ILE A 11 -6.05 3.84 3.28
CA ILE A 11 -7.47 3.49 3.22
C ILE A 11 -8.22 4.17 4.38
N ASN A 12 -9.26 4.92 4.05
CA ASN A 12 -10.14 5.49 5.04
C ASN A 12 -11.05 4.39 5.58
N ASP A 13 -10.88 4.11 6.88
CA ASP A 13 -11.66 3.20 7.70
C ASP A 13 -12.18 1.94 6.99
N SER A 14 -11.24 1.15 6.48
CA SER A 14 -11.53 -0.19 5.97
C SER A 14 -12.07 -1.14 7.04
N LYS A 15 -12.13 -0.73 8.32
CA LYS A 15 -12.58 -1.53 9.46
C LYS A 15 -13.98 -1.14 9.93
N GLN A 16 -14.70 -0.30 9.19
CA GLN A 16 -16.13 -0.07 9.43
C GLN A 16 -16.92 -1.39 9.56
N PHE A 17 -16.59 -2.38 8.73
CA PHE A 17 -17.21 -3.72 8.81
C PHE A 17 -16.99 -4.40 10.17
N ALA A 18 -15.90 -4.07 10.88
CA ALA A 18 -15.55 -4.65 12.16
C ALA A 18 -16.13 -3.87 13.34
N THR A 19 -16.52 -2.61 13.15
CA THR A 19 -17.07 -1.76 14.23
C THR A 19 -18.60 -1.68 14.21
N GLY A 20 -19.24 -2.01 13.09
CA GLY A 20 -20.70 -1.88 12.92
C GLY A 20 -21.20 -0.44 12.90
N ASN A 21 -20.29 0.55 12.99
CA ASN A 21 -20.61 1.96 13.07
C ASN A 21 -20.73 2.57 11.68
N ALA A 22 -21.52 3.63 11.56
CA ALA A 22 -21.70 4.34 10.30
C ALA A 22 -20.66 5.48 10.16
N CYS A 23 -19.46 5.15 9.67
CA CYS A 23 -18.28 6.01 9.70
C CYS A 23 -18.23 7.06 8.57
N PHE A 24 -19.08 6.94 7.56
CA PHE A 24 -19.13 7.87 6.42
C PHE A 24 -20.44 8.64 6.42
N ASN A 25 -20.50 9.76 7.14
CA ASN A 25 -21.70 10.60 7.23
C ASN A 25 -22.95 9.79 7.63
N HIS A 26 -22.86 9.01 8.69
CA HIS A 26 -23.91 8.11 9.18
C HIS A 26 -24.35 7.03 8.18
N THR A 27 -23.51 6.73 7.17
CA THR A 27 -23.78 5.66 6.18
C THR A 27 -22.79 4.49 6.34
N ALA A 28 -23.32 3.28 6.20
CA ALA A 28 -22.54 2.05 6.03
C ALA A 28 -22.12 1.92 4.57
N VAL A 29 -20.81 1.98 4.31
CA VAL A 29 -20.26 1.88 2.95
C VAL A 29 -19.59 0.52 2.81
N SER A 30 -19.79 -0.15 1.68
CA SER A 30 -19.12 -1.44 1.44
C SER A 30 -17.61 -1.22 1.40
N ARG A 31 -16.83 -2.25 1.76
CA ARG A 31 -15.37 -2.15 1.76
C ARG A 31 -14.79 -1.77 0.39
N VAL A 32 -15.39 -2.26 -0.70
CA VAL A 32 -15.00 -1.89 -2.06
C VAL A 32 -15.34 -0.43 -2.36
N ASP A 33 -16.46 0.08 -1.87
CA ASP A 33 -16.89 1.46 -2.11
C ASP A 33 -16.09 2.48 -1.27
N THR A 34 -15.50 2.06 -0.14
CA THR A 34 -14.51 2.89 0.58
C THR A 34 -13.31 3.25 -0.29
N ALA A 35 -13.03 2.48 -1.35
CA ALA A 35 -11.96 2.81 -2.29
C ALA A 35 -12.20 4.16 -2.97
N ALA A 36 -13.44 4.51 -3.32
CA ALA A 36 -13.73 5.78 -3.98
C ALA A 36 -13.37 6.99 -3.09
N ILE A 37 -13.75 6.91 -1.81
CA ILE A 37 -13.44 7.92 -0.79
C ILE A 37 -11.93 7.97 -0.55
N SER A 38 -11.31 6.79 -0.36
CA SER A 38 -9.87 6.68 -0.11
C SER A 38 -9.03 7.21 -1.27
N ILE A 39 -9.41 6.91 -2.51
CA ILE A 39 -8.77 7.44 -3.72
C ILE A 39 -8.88 8.97 -3.74
N ALA A 40 -10.07 9.53 -3.51
CA ALA A 40 -10.24 10.98 -3.52
C ALA A 40 -9.35 11.68 -2.48
N THR A 41 -9.27 11.13 -1.26
CA THR A 41 -8.39 11.63 -0.20
C THR A 41 -6.91 11.47 -0.55
N LEU A 42 -6.53 10.31 -1.09
CA LEU A 42 -5.16 10.01 -1.50
C LEU A 42 -4.68 10.98 -2.59
N LEU A 43 -5.49 11.21 -3.63
CA LEU A 43 -5.16 12.15 -4.70
C LEU A 43 -5.01 13.58 -4.18
N ARG A 44 -5.88 14.02 -3.26
CA ARG A 44 -5.73 15.34 -2.60
C ARG A 44 -4.41 15.43 -1.84
N MET A 45 -4.06 14.39 -1.08
CA MET A 45 -2.80 14.34 -0.34
C MET A 45 -1.58 14.41 -1.27
N ILE A 46 -1.56 13.61 -2.34
CA ILE A 46 -0.50 13.61 -3.35
C ILE A 46 -0.33 15.01 -3.97
N ARG A 47 -1.43 15.65 -4.37
CA ARG A 47 -1.39 16.99 -4.95
C ARG A 47 -0.88 18.03 -3.95
N SER A 48 -1.28 17.94 -2.69
CA SER A 48 -0.74 18.82 -1.63
C SER A 48 0.74 18.59 -1.36
N ILE A 49 1.24 17.35 -1.49
CA ILE A 49 2.67 17.05 -1.42
C ILE A 49 3.40 17.71 -2.60
N HIS A 50 2.90 17.54 -3.83
CA HIS A 50 3.51 18.15 -5.03
C HIS A 50 3.45 19.68 -5.04
N GLN A 51 2.42 20.29 -4.45
CA GLN A 51 2.35 21.75 -4.27
C GLN A 51 3.48 22.27 -3.37
N ARG A 52 3.90 21.49 -2.37
CA ARG A 52 5.02 21.85 -1.47
C ARG A 52 6.37 21.52 -2.08
N ASN A 53 6.47 20.43 -2.84
CA ASN A 53 7.67 20.06 -3.56
C ASN A 53 7.30 19.38 -4.90
N PRO A 54 7.35 20.08 -6.05
CA PRO A 54 7.01 19.48 -7.34
C PRO A 54 8.06 18.48 -7.84
N HIS A 55 9.19 18.33 -7.14
CA HIS A 55 10.27 17.42 -7.50
C HIS A 55 10.20 16.06 -6.81
N VAL A 56 9.43 15.93 -5.73
CA VAL A 56 9.32 14.68 -4.97
C VAL A 56 8.63 13.59 -5.79
N TRP A 57 9.07 12.36 -5.61
CA TRP A 57 8.34 11.17 -6.04
C TRP A 57 7.46 10.65 -4.90
N VAL A 58 6.20 10.38 -5.19
CA VAL A 58 5.29 9.77 -4.21
C VAL A 58 5.10 8.30 -4.55
N VAL A 59 5.41 7.41 -3.60
CA VAL A 59 5.16 5.98 -3.72
C VAL A 59 3.97 5.61 -2.85
N VAL A 60 2.94 5.03 -3.44
CA VAL A 60 1.78 4.50 -2.73
C VAL A 60 1.96 2.99 -2.58
N LEU A 61 2.05 2.51 -1.35
CA LEU A 61 2.15 1.08 -1.07
C LEU A 61 0.78 0.42 -1.10
N GLY A 62 0.65 -0.69 -1.81
CA GLY A 62 -0.59 -1.45 -1.87
C GLY A 62 -1.14 -1.85 -0.50
N LEU A 63 -2.45 -1.95 -0.40
CA LEU A 63 -3.13 -2.49 0.77
C LEU A 63 -2.79 -3.97 0.94
N TYR A 64 -2.42 -4.41 2.14
CA TYR A 64 -2.20 -5.82 2.44
C TYR A 64 -3.53 -6.53 2.75
N PRO A 65 -3.62 -7.84 2.45
CA PRO A 65 -4.78 -8.65 2.80
C PRO A 65 -4.94 -8.86 4.31
N GLU A 66 -6.08 -9.40 4.72
CA GLU A 66 -6.35 -9.66 6.13
C GLU A 66 -5.61 -10.87 6.67
N VAL A 67 -5.56 -10.95 7.99
CA VAL A 67 -5.03 -12.11 8.70
C VAL A 67 -6.10 -13.19 8.84
N HIS A 68 -5.75 -14.43 8.52
CA HIS A 68 -6.52 -15.61 8.90
C HIS A 68 -6.09 -16.07 10.29
N MET A 69 -7.04 -16.21 11.21
CA MET A 69 -6.79 -16.70 12.56
C MET A 69 -7.20 -18.16 12.69
N PRO A 70 -6.49 -18.94 13.54
CA PRO A 70 -5.39 -18.55 14.41
C PRO A 70 -3.99 -18.59 13.74
N SER A 71 -3.90 -19.00 12.47
CA SER A 71 -2.62 -19.30 11.80
C SER A 71 -1.71 -18.09 11.59
N GLN A 72 -2.24 -16.86 11.68
CA GLN A 72 -1.53 -15.62 11.36
C GLN A 72 -1.01 -15.60 9.91
N ALA A 73 -1.64 -16.38 9.04
CA ALA A 73 -1.42 -16.39 7.61
C ALA A 73 -2.31 -15.36 6.91
N VAL A 74 -2.15 -15.22 5.61
CA VAL A 74 -3.05 -14.43 4.76
C VAL A 74 -4.42 -15.10 4.70
N SER A 75 -5.48 -14.32 4.87
CA SER A 75 -6.85 -14.73 4.58
C SER A 75 -7.09 -14.70 3.06
N GLU A 76 -7.22 -15.88 2.47
CA GLU A 76 -7.49 -16.03 1.03
C GLU A 76 -8.82 -15.36 0.63
N GLU A 77 -9.83 -15.41 1.49
CA GLU A 77 -11.13 -14.75 1.30
C GLU A 77 -11.02 -13.24 1.14
N SER A 78 -10.00 -12.62 1.73
CA SER A 78 -9.79 -11.16 1.63
C SER A 78 -9.14 -10.73 0.32
N LEU A 79 -8.51 -11.66 -0.42
CA LEU A 79 -7.73 -11.35 -1.61
C LEU A 79 -8.56 -10.70 -2.72
N PRO A 80 -9.77 -11.17 -3.10
CA PRO A 80 -10.54 -10.55 -4.16
C PRO A 80 -10.84 -9.08 -3.90
N THR A 81 -11.27 -8.75 -2.67
CA THR A 81 -11.58 -7.37 -2.27
C THR A 81 -10.33 -6.50 -2.25
N VAL A 82 -9.23 -6.98 -1.67
CA VAL A 82 -7.98 -6.22 -1.58
C VAL A 82 -7.38 -5.97 -2.97
N ASN A 83 -7.40 -6.99 -3.84
CA ASN A 83 -6.93 -6.87 -5.21
C ASN A 83 -7.76 -5.86 -6.01
N GLU A 84 -9.08 -5.88 -5.86
CA GLU A 84 -9.96 -4.91 -6.53
C GLU A 84 -9.71 -3.47 -6.05
N ILE A 85 -9.53 -3.27 -4.74
CA ILE A 85 -9.19 -1.95 -4.18
C ILE A 85 -7.84 -1.46 -4.71
N ASN A 86 -6.81 -2.31 -4.66
CA ASN A 86 -5.47 -1.98 -5.16
C ASN A 86 -5.47 -1.68 -6.66
N ARG A 87 -6.26 -2.42 -7.46
CA ARG A 87 -6.44 -2.16 -8.89
C ARG A 87 -7.01 -0.77 -9.14
N ARG A 88 -8.13 -0.42 -8.48
CA ARG A 88 -8.76 0.92 -8.62
C ARG A 88 -7.83 2.05 -8.21
N VAL A 89 -7.06 1.85 -7.13
CA VAL A 89 -6.08 2.84 -6.66
C VAL A 89 -4.97 3.01 -7.69
N ARG A 90 -4.38 1.91 -8.17
CA ARG A 90 -3.35 1.96 -9.22
C ARG A 90 -3.85 2.72 -10.45
N GLU A 91 -5.05 2.43 -10.93
CA GLU A 91 -5.65 3.09 -12.09
C GLU A 91 -5.85 4.60 -11.87
N ALA A 92 -6.28 5.00 -10.67
CA ALA A 92 -6.46 6.41 -10.33
C ALA A 92 -5.12 7.18 -10.29
N LEU A 93 -4.05 6.54 -9.83
CA LEU A 93 -2.73 7.14 -9.69
C LEU A 93 -2.03 7.40 -11.02
N VAL A 94 -2.43 6.74 -12.11
CA VAL A 94 -1.84 6.94 -13.47
C VAL A 94 -1.88 8.41 -13.90
N ARG A 95 -2.86 9.18 -13.41
CA ARG A 95 -3.06 10.59 -13.76
C ARG A 95 -2.20 11.55 -12.93
N GLU A 96 -1.59 11.08 -11.84
CA GLU A 96 -0.77 11.92 -10.97
C GLU A 96 0.70 11.84 -11.40
N PRO A 97 1.35 12.97 -11.70
CA PRO A 97 2.76 12.97 -12.08
C PRO A 97 3.63 12.47 -10.92
N LYS A 98 4.79 11.88 -11.24
CA LYS A 98 5.79 11.43 -10.26
C LYS A 98 5.22 10.54 -9.14
N THR A 99 4.20 9.77 -9.49
CA THR A 99 3.50 8.90 -8.55
C THR A 99 3.65 7.45 -8.99
N LEU A 100 4.03 6.59 -8.05
CA LEU A 100 4.24 5.17 -8.27
C LEU A 100 3.31 4.37 -7.36
N PHE A 101 2.85 3.22 -7.84
CA PHE A 101 2.17 2.23 -7.02
C PHE A 101 3.11 1.04 -6.78
N ALA A 102 3.44 0.78 -5.52
CA ALA A 102 4.26 -0.35 -5.11
C ALA A 102 3.35 -1.52 -4.74
N ASP A 103 3.32 -2.53 -5.60
CA ASP A 103 2.48 -3.71 -5.46
C ASP A 103 3.28 -4.92 -4.97
N TYR A 104 2.61 -5.82 -4.24
CA TYR A 104 3.22 -7.02 -3.69
C TYR A 104 2.17 -8.10 -3.44
N SER A 105 2.65 -9.33 -3.33
CA SER A 105 1.86 -10.46 -2.87
C SER A 105 2.44 -11.02 -1.58
N LEU A 106 1.55 -11.50 -0.70
CA LEU A 106 1.92 -12.25 0.49
C LEU A 106 1.53 -13.72 0.24
N PRO A 107 2.43 -14.70 0.42
CA PRO A 107 2.10 -16.09 0.15
C PRO A 107 1.11 -16.65 1.17
N LEU A 108 0.21 -17.51 0.68
CA LEU A 108 -0.77 -18.26 1.49
C LEU A 108 -0.07 -19.32 2.34
N GLY A 109 -0.74 -19.75 3.42
CA GLY A 109 -0.27 -20.82 4.30
C GLY A 109 0.98 -20.50 5.12
N VAL A 110 1.54 -19.29 4.97
CA VAL A 110 2.74 -18.84 5.69
C VAL A 110 2.38 -17.75 6.69
N LYS A 111 2.91 -17.84 7.91
CA LYS A 111 2.75 -16.78 8.92
C LYS A 111 3.34 -15.45 8.43
N MET A 112 2.46 -14.48 8.21
CA MET A 112 2.76 -13.13 7.67
C MET A 112 2.38 -12.00 8.63
N PHE A 113 1.62 -12.31 9.67
CA PHE A 113 1.16 -11.33 10.65
C PHE A 113 1.79 -11.55 12.03
N GLN A 114 1.79 -10.49 12.83
CA GLN A 114 2.29 -10.50 14.20
C GLN A 114 1.31 -11.20 15.14
N SER A 115 1.84 -11.78 16.22
CA SER A 115 1.03 -12.38 17.27
C SER A 115 0.59 -11.37 18.34
N LEU A 116 1.40 -10.34 18.58
CA LEU A 116 1.15 -9.32 19.62
C LEU A 116 0.22 -8.22 19.13
N HIS A 117 0.40 -7.75 17.89
CA HIS A 117 -0.46 -6.73 17.29
C HIS A 117 -1.27 -7.33 16.15
N PHE A 118 -2.53 -7.63 16.46
CA PHE A 118 -3.44 -8.29 15.54
C PHE A 118 -3.57 -7.53 14.21
N GLY A 119 -3.41 -8.27 13.10
CA GLY A 119 -3.53 -7.73 11.75
C GLY A 119 -2.33 -6.92 11.27
N HIS A 120 -1.28 -6.73 12.07
CA HIS A 120 -0.06 -6.06 11.63
C HIS A 120 0.89 -7.03 10.91
N PRO A 121 1.50 -6.65 9.77
CA PRO A 121 2.53 -7.44 9.12
C PRO A 121 3.71 -7.73 10.05
N ASN A 122 4.23 -8.97 10.02
CA ASN A 122 5.46 -9.34 10.72
C ASN A 122 6.69 -8.96 9.89
N CYS A 123 7.90 -9.22 10.41
CA CYS A 123 9.15 -8.87 9.72
C CYS A 123 9.28 -9.53 8.33
N ARG A 124 8.70 -10.72 8.10
CA ARG A 124 8.74 -11.38 6.79
C ARG A 124 7.86 -10.62 5.79
N ALA A 125 6.62 -10.30 6.17
CA ALA A 125 5.73 -9.52 5.33
C ALA A 125 6.28 -8.11 5.08
N ALA A 126 6.81 -7.45 6.12
CA ALA A 126 7.42 -6.13 5.99
C ALA A 126 8.61 -6.11 5.01
N LYS A 127 9.42 -7.17 4.97
CA LYS A 127 10.50 -7.30 3.96
C LYS A 127 9.95 -7.37 2.53
N LEU A 128 8.88 -8.11 2.31
CA LEU A 128 8.24 -8.18 0.97
C LEU A 128 7.68 -6.82 0.56
N MET A 129 7.02 -6.13 1.49
CA MET A 129 6.48 -4.78 1.28
C MET A 129 7.59 -3.75 0.98
N ALA A 130 8.69 -3.80 1.73
CA ALA A 130 9.85 -2.92 1.50
C ALA A 130 10.50 -3.19 0.14
N ASN A 131 10.65 -4.48 -0.23
CA ASN A 131 11.19 -4.85 -1.55
C ASN A 131 10.32 -4.34 -2.69
N ALA A 132 8.99 -4.33 -2.55
CA ALA A 132 8.09 -3.76 -3.55
C ALA A 132 8.27 -2.26 -3.75
N VAL A 133 8.54 -1.51 -2.68
CA VAL A 133 8.88 -0.08 -2.78
C VAL A 133 10.20 0.10 -3.51
N VAL A 134 11.23 -0.67 -3.16
CA VAL A 134 12.53 -0.63 -3.82
C VAL A 134 12.41 -0.99 -5.30
N ASP A 135 11.67 -2.05 -5.65
CA ASP A 135 11.45 -2.46 -7.04
C ASP A 135 10.71 -1.38 -7.84
N ALA A 136 9.67 -0.76 -7.26
CA ALA A 136 8.94 0.34 -7.90
C ALA A 136 9.87 1.53 -8.21
N LEU A 137 10.71 1.93 -7.25
CA LEU A 137 11.68 3.00 -7.44
C LEU A 137 12.76 2.63 -8.46
N PHE A 138 13.23 1.38 -8.46
CA PHE A 138 14.22 0.87 -9.41
C PHE A 138 13.67 0.87 -10.84
N ARG A 139 12.45 0.36 -11.06
CA ARG A 139 11.79 0.36 -12.37
C ARG A 139 11.51 1.75 -12.91
N ALA A 140 11.25 2.71 -12.02
CA ALA A 140 11.11 4.11 -12.38
C ALA A 140 12.47 4.82 -12.67
N GLY A 141 13.60 4.10 -12.53
CA GLY A 141 14.93 4.65 -12.75
C GLY A 141 15.42 5.61 -11.67
N LEU A 142 14.79 5.60 -10.49
CA LEU A 142 15.09 6.52 -9.39
C LEU A 142 16.19 5.99 -8.48
N LEU A 143 16.34 4.67 -8.42
CA LEU A 143 17.50 4.03 -7.82
C LEU A 143 18.47 3.69 -8.93
N GLY A 144 19.72 4.15 -8.81
CA GLY A 144 20.77 3.79 -9.74
C GLY A 144 20.99 2.28 -9.78
N ARG A 145 21.43 1.74 -10.93
CA ARG A 145 21.91 0.37 -11.06
C ARG A 145 23.25 0.22 -10.32
N GLY A 146 23.20 0.06 -9.01
CA GLY A 146 24.37 -0.11 -8.16
C GLY A 146 24.81 -1.57 -8.04
N LEU A 147 25.36 -2.15 -9.11
CA LEU A 147 26.33 -3.26 -9.02
C LEU A 147 27.33 -3.14 -10.17
N ALA A 148 28.20 -2.12 -10.09
CA ALA A 148 29.59 -2.39 -10.43
C ALA A 148 30.15 -3.10 -9.20
N GLN A 149 30.27 -4.43 -9.25
CA GLN A 149 31.30 -5.09 -8.45
C GLN A 149 32.61 -4.52 -8.98
N ASN A 150 33.17 -3.53 -8.27
CA ASN A 150 34.58 -3.27 -8.35
C ASN A 150 35.27 -4.52 -7.78
N GLY A 151 35.47 -5.51 -8.66
CA GLY A 151 36.53 -6.49 -8.50
C GLY A 151 37.82 -5.69 -8.45
N GLY A 152 38.26 -5.42 -7.22
CA GLY A 152 39.57 -4.90 -6.94
C GLY A 152 40.61 -5.82 -7.57
N GLN A 153 41.56 -5.15 -8.22
CA GLN A 153 42.88 -5.56 -8.65
C GLN A 153 43.50 -6.72 -7.85
#